data_AF-A0A6J8ERG1-F1
#
_entry.id   AF-A0A6J8ERG1-F1
#
_cell.length_a   1.000
_cell.length_b   1.000
_cell.length_c   1.000
_cell.angle_alpha   90.00
_cell.angle_beta   90.00
_cell.angle_gamma   90.00
#
_symmetry.space_group_name_H-M   'P 1'
#
loop_
_entity.id
_entity.type
_entity.pdbx_description
1 polymer ?
#
loop_
_entity_poly.entity_id
_entity_poly.type
_entity_poly.pdbx_seq_one_letter_code
_entity_poly.pdbx_strand_id
1 'polypeptide(L)'
;MIDQNQGSEDGIKNGLRAITEHMFGNHTFCNWCGGLTKGDAYKHLNLPYGKDLTSKELKADLKKIFQNKLLTKANQLSKLSSSQANESFNNTVAFKAPKRLHYSGSASLRYRVCSAVLQKNEGYEYMSKKLKTFTCINFLLYIVAISLDNDVEEEIPEPLNIRIEGDIRLSPLIVFDLETTSLSRTSDIVQIAACSEVKKFNTYVFPNKPMSPEESAITGITMKETKCFTTKKELCTKASFKL
;
A
#
# COMPACT_ATOMS: atom_id res chain seq x y z
N MET A 1 -4.94 16.49 -11.28
CA MET A 1 -5.05 16.37 -12.75
C MET A 1 -5.72 15.06 -13.17
N ILE A 2 -5.16 13.87 -12.95
CA ILE A 2 -5.80 12.60 -13.38
C ILE A 2 -7.15 12.38 -12.70
N ASP A 3 -7.18 12.37 -11.36
CA ASP A 3 -8.39 12.16 -10.57
C ASP A 3 -9.51 13.17 -10.87
N GLN A 4 -9.12 14.44 -11.03
CA GLN A 4 -10.04 15.56 -11.35
C GLN A 4 -10.67 15.45 -12.75
N ASN A 5 -10.12 14.63 -13.63
CA ASN A 5 -10.61 14.46 -15.00
C ASN A 5 -10.97 13.00 -15.29
N GLN A 6 -11.36 12.24 -14.26
CA GLN A 6 -11.81 10.86 -14.42
C GLN A 6 -13.00 10.80 -15.39
N GLY A 7 -12.92 9.90 -16.38
CA GLY A 7 -13.90 9.78 -17.46
C GLY A 7 -13.84 10.88 -18.54
N SER A 8 -13.03 11.93 -18.36
CA SER A 8 -12.90 13.04 -19.32
C SER A 8 -11.56 13.01 -20.04
N GLU A 9 -11.55 12.44 -21.25
CA GLU A 9 -10.37 12.41 -22.10
C GLU A 9 -9.87 13.82 -22.44
N ASP A 10 -10.77 14.75 -22.75
CA ASP A 10 -10.41 16.12 -23.11
C ASP A 10 -9.83 16.91 -21.93
N GLY A 11 -10.36 16.67 -20.73
CA GLY A 11 -9.79 17.23 -19.50
C GLY A 11 -8.35 16.77 -19.27
N ILE A 12 -8.07 15.48 -19.48
CA ILE A 12 -6.71 14.93 -19.42
C ILE A 12 -5.82 15.55 -20.51
N LYS A 13 -6.31 15.68 -21.76
CA LYS A 13 -5.55 16.29 -22.85
C LYS A 13 -5.16 17.73 -22.55
N ASN A 14 -6.10 18.52 -22.06
CA ASN A 14 -5.84 19.91 -21.67
C ASN A 14 -4.86 19.98 -20.50
N GLY A 15 -5.02 19.12 -19.48
CA GLY A 15 -4.09 19.03 -18.36
C GLY A 15 -2.66 18.70 -18.80
N LEU A 16 -2.49 17.73 -19.69
CA LEU A 16 -1.17 17.33 -20.23
C LEU A 16 -0.51 18.45 -21.05
N ARG A 17 -1.29 19.19 -21.86
CA ARG A 17 -0.79 20.36 -22.59
C ARG A 17 -0.39 21.48 -21.65
N ALA A 18 -1.19 21.72 -20.62
CA ALA A 18 -0.96 22.77 -19.64
C ALA A 18 0.34 22.58 -18.87
N ILE A 19 0.75 21.36 -18.51
CA ILE A 19 1.98 21.13 -17.73
C ILE A 19 3.20 21.75 -18.42
N THR A 20 3.45 21.41 -19.68
CA THR A 20 4.65 21.91 -20.38
C THR A 20 4.54 23.39 -20.74
N GLU A 21 3.36 23.90 -21.07
CA GLU A 21 3.23 25.33 -21.40
C GLU A 21 3.32 26.20 -20.12
N HIS A 22 2.72 25.74 -19.02
CA HIS A 22 2.72 26.42 -17.72
C HIS A 22 4.13 26.71 -17.22
N MET A 23 5.02 25.71 -17.25
CA MET A 23 6.39 25.87 -16.73
C MET A 23 7.24 26.90 -17.51
N PHE A 24 6.78 27.31 -18.69
CA PHE A 24 7.45 28.24 -19.59
C PHE A 24 6.61 29.52 -19.79
N GLY A 25 5.82 29.91 -18.77
CA GLY A 25 5.07 31.16 -18.73
C GLY A 25 3.77 31.17 -19.56
N ASN A 26 3.45 30.10 -20.28
CA ASN A 26 2.23 30.05 -21.09
C ASN A 26 1.09 29.41 -20.31
N HIS A 27 0.19 30.25 -19.80
CA HIS A 27 -0.94 29.82 -18.97
C HIS A 27 -2.24 29.55 -19.75
N THR A 28 -2.23 29.57 -21.07
CA THR A 28 -3.43 29.43 -21.93
C THR A 28 -4.28 28.20 -21.60
N PHE A 29 -3.64 27.09 -21.24
CA PHE A 29 -4.34 25.82 -20.96
C PHE A 29 -4.54 25.54 -19.46
N CYS A 30 -4.16 26.48 -18.58
CA CYS A 30 -4.23 26.28 -17.14
C CYS A 30 -5.63 26.56 -16.59
N ASN A 31 -6.14 25.66 -15.75
CA ASN A 31 -7.35 25.89 -14.95
C ASN A 31 -7.08 25.77 -13.43
N TRP A 32 -5.83 25.53 -13.03
CA TRP A 32 -5.42 25.23 -11.65
C TRP A 32 -4.36 26.19 -11.10
N CYS A 33 -3.84 27.10 -11.91
CA CYS A 33 -2.90 28.13 -11.45
C CYS A 33 -3.54 29.52 -11.48
N GLY A 34 -3.02 30.43 -10.65
CA GLY A 34 -3.43 31.83 -10.67
C GLY A 34 -2.82 32.66 -11.82
N GLY A 35 -2.20 32.02 -12.81
CA GLY A 35 -1.49 32.70 -13.91
C GLY A 35 -2.42 33.54 -14.77
N LEU A 36 -3.56 32.96 -15.20
CA LEU A 36 -4.57 33.69 -15.98
C LEU A 36 -5.16 34.90 -15.25
N THR A 37 -5.24 34.83 -13.92
CA THR A 37 -5.79 35.93 -13.09
C THR A 37 -4.76 36.99 -12.73
N LYS A 38 -3.50 36.60 -12.54
CA LYS A 38 -2.44 37.49 -12.02
C LYS A 38 -1.56 38.06 -13.14
N GLY A 39 -1.62 37.53 -14.36
CA GLY A 39 -0.78 37.95 -15.48
C GLY A 39 0.69 37.97 -15.08
N ASP A 40 1.37 39.07 -15.38
CA ASP A 40 2.81 39.28 -15.11
C ASP A 40 3.18 39.26 -13.62
N ALA A 41 2.21 39.39 -12.72
CA ALA A 41 2.44 39.28 -11.27
C ALA A 41 2.46 37.81 -10.79
N TYR A 42 2.17 36.85 -11.66
CA TYR A 42 2.25 35.43 -11.34
C TYR A 42 3.70 34.99 -11.13
N LYS A 43 3.95 34.23 -10.07
CA LYS A 43 5.25 33.62 -9.78
C LYS A 43 5.05 32.15 -9.50
N HIS A 44 5.89 31.30 -10.10
CA HIS A 44 5.86 29.87 -9.83
C HIS A 44 6.35 29.59 -8.40
N LEU A 45 5.58 28.83 -7.62
CA LEU A 45 5.96 28.51 -6.25
C LEU A 45 7.19 27.58 -6.18
N ASN A 46 7.30 26.67 -7.14
CA ASN A 46 8.24 25.55 -7.12
C ASN A 46 9.40 25.69 -8.11
N LEU A 47 9.54 26.86 -8.76
CA LEU A 47 10.67 27.15 -9.64
C LEU A 47 11.65 28.11 -8.96
N PRO A 48 12.96 27.99 -9.21
CA PRO A 48 13.96 28.91 -8.66
C PRO A 48 13.61 30.37 -8.94
N TYR A 49 13.58 31.18 -7.88
CA TYR A 49 13.25 32.61 -7.93
C TYR A 49 11.85 32.92 -8.50
N GLY A 50 10.98 31.91 -8.59
CA GLY A 50 9.63 32.00 -9.13
C GLY A 50 9.53 32.38 -10.61
N LYS A 51 10.63 32.21 -11.35
CA LYS A 51 10.72 32.52 -12.78
C LYS A 51 10.39 31.32 -13.65
N ASP A 52 9.92 31.60 -14.86
CA ASP A 52 9.66 30.59 -15.88
C ASP A 52 10.94 29.92 -16.36
N LEU A 53 10.81 28.69 -16.85
CA LEU A 53 11.88 28.02 -17.57
C LEU A 53 12.09 28.65 -18.95
N THR A 54 13.34 28.70 -19.42
CA THR A 54 13.69 29.37 -20.69
C THR A 54 14.38 28.48 -21.72
N SER A 55 14.88 27.29 -21.34
CA SER A 55 15.57 26.38 -22.27
C SER A 55 14.61 25.82 -23.32
N LYS A 56 14.94 26.05 -24.60
CA LYS A 56 14.13 25.59 -25.74
C LYS A 56 14.25 24.08 -25.92
N GLU A 57 15.43 23.53 -25.65
CA GLU A 57 15.75 22.10 -25.73
C GLU A 57 14.92 21.32 -24.71
N LEU A 58 14.93 21.77 -23.45
CA LEU A 58 14.12 21.18 -22.39
C LEU A 58 12.63 21.26 -22.71
N LYS A 59 12.16 22.39 -23.25
CA LYS A 59 10.76 22.53 -23.68
C LYS A 59 10.41 21.49 -24.74
N ALA A 60 11.28 21.28 -25.74
CA ALA A 60 11.06 20.31 -26.81
C ALA A 60 11.01 18.87 -26.28
N ASP A 61 11.92 18.50 -25.38
CA ASP A 61 11.95 17.16 -24.77
C ASP A 61 10.70 16.90 -23.91
N LEU A 62 10.28 17.88 -23.11
CA LEU A 62 9.05 17.78 -22.33
C LEU A 62 7.82 17.66 -23.24
N LYS A 63 7.76 18.42 -24.34
CA LYS A 63 6.68 18.26 -25.34
C LYS A 63 6.66 16.86 -25.93
N LYS A 64 7.82 16.28 -26.24
CA LYS A 64 7.91 14.90 -26.75
C LYS A 64 7.31 13.89 -25.77
N ILE A 65 7.45 14.10 -24.47
CA ILE A 65 6.85 13.22 -23.45
C ILE A 65 5.36 13.52 -23.30
N PHE A 66 4.99 14.74 -22.91
CA PHE A 66 3.62 15.07 -22.51
C PHE A 66 2.67 15.20 -23.70
N GLN A 67 3.14 15.77 -24.81
CA GLN A 67 2.32 16.04 -25.99
C GLN A 67 2.39 14.90 -27.02
N ASN A 68 3.53 14.25 -27.24
CA ASN A 68 3.60 13.20 -28.26
C ASN A 68 3.28 11.81 -27.71
N LYS A 69 3.74 11.47 -26.49
CA LYS A 69 3.56 10.13 -25.91
C LYS A 69 2.34 10.00 -25.01
N LEU A 70 2.08 10.99 -24.15
CA LEU A 70 1.02 10.87 -23.14
C LEU A 70 -0.35 11.29 -23.65
N LEU A 71 -0.44 12.26 -24.58
CA LEU A 71 -1.73 12.65 -25.18
C LEU A 71 -2.41 11.47 -25.90
N THR A 72 -1.66 10.60 -26.58
CA THR A 72 -2.22 9.42 -27.27
C THR A 72 -2.81 8.40 -26.28
N LYS A 73 -2.42 8.48 -25.00
CA LYS A 73 -2.92 7.62 -23.92
C LYS A 73 -3.99 8.30 -23.06
N ALA A 74 -4.47 9.49 -23.43
CA ALA A 74 -5.41 10.26 -22.62
C ALA A 74 -6.67 9.46 -22.27
N ASN A 75 -7.19 8.65 -23.19
CA ASN A 75 -8.33 7.77 -22.91
C ASN A 75 -8.04 6.77 -21.79
N GLN A 76 -6.88 6.11 -21.82
CA GLN A 76 -6.47 5.17 -20.78
C GLN A 76 -6.26 5.88 -19.44
N LEU A 77 -5.62 7.05 -19.46
CA LEU A 77 -5.37 7.85 -18.27
C LEU A 77 -6.67 8.36 -17.64
N SER A 78 -7.69 8.69 -18.44
CA SER A 78 -9.00 9.12 -17.92
C SER A 78 -9.74 8.01 -17.16
N LYS A 79 -9.37 6.74 -17.39
CA LYS A 79 -9.95 5.59 -16.67
C LYS A 79 -9.26 5.35 -15.33
N LEU A 80 -8.12 5.99 -15.08
CA LEU A 80 -7.41 5.89 -13.80
C LEU A 80 -8.04 6.84 -12.77
N SER A 81 -8.00 6.44 -11.52
CA SER A 81 -8.44 7.26 -10.37
C SER A 81 -7.26 7.49 -9.44
N SER A 82 -7.45 8.34 -8.42
CA SER A 82 -6.46 8.58 -7.39
C SER A 82 -6.17 7.31 -6.57
N SER A 83 -4.89 6.96 -6.45
CA SER A 83 -4.41 6.00 -5.46
C SER A 83 -4.21 6.62 -4.07
N GLN A 84 -4.41 7.94 -3.91
CA GLN A 84 -4.09 8.66 -2.67
C GLN A 84 -4.85 8.12 -1.47
N ALA A 85 -6.11 7.69 -1.64
CA ALA A 85 -6.88 7.11 -0.55
C ALA A 85 -6.24 5.80 -0.01
N ASN A 86 -5.77 4.96 -0.93
CA ASN A 86 -5.08 3.71 -0.62
C ASN A 86 -3.68 3.95 -0.07
N GLU A 87 -2.92 4.90 -0.63
CA GLU A 87 -1.61 5.29 -0.13
C GLU A 87 -1.68 5.88 1.28
N SER A 88 -2.66 6.76 1.53
CA SER A 88 -2.96 7.32 2.84
C SER A 88 -3.31 6.22 3.86
N PHE A 89 -4.12 5.24 3.46
CA PHE A 89 -4.48 4.13 4.32
C PHE A 89 -3.26 3.23 4.61
N ASN A 90 -2.52 2.84 3.57
CA ASN A 90 -1.31 2.02 3.70
C ASN A 90 -0.25 2.70 4.59
N ASN A 91 -0.11 4.03 4.49
CA ASN A 91 0.78 4.78 5.37
C ASN A 91 0.31 4.71 6.84
N THR A 92 -1.01 4.82 7.07
CA THR A 92 -1.59 4.69 8.41
C THR A 92 -1.35 3.29 9.00
N VAL A 93 -1.52 2.25 8.19
CA VAL A 93 -1.22 0.86 8.56
C VAL A 93 0.27 0.68 8.85
N ALA A 94 1.16 1.19 7.99
CA ALA A 94 2.60 1.10 8.18
C ALA A 94 3.07 1.83 9.45
N PHE A 95 2.42 2.93 9.83
CA PHE A 95 2.69 3.63 11.08
C PHE A 95 2.25 2.84 12.31
N LYS A 96 1.05 2.24 12.28
CA LYS A 96 0.52 1.47 13.43
C LYS A 96 1.09 0.06 13.54
N ALA A 97 1.48 -0.55 12.43
CA ALA A 97 2.09 -1.88 12.33
C ALA A 97 3.38 -1.80 11.48
N PRO A 98 4.45 -1.17 12.01
CA PRO A 98 5.70 -1.03 11.27
C PRO A 98 6.32 -2.40 11.00
N LYS A 99 6.70 -2.64 9.74
CA LYS A 99 7.30 -3.91 9.29
C LYS A 99 8.58 -4.30 10.04
N ARG A 100 9.27 -3.34 10.66
CA ARG A 100 10.48 -3.58 11.47
C ARG A 100 10.20 -4.35 12.77
N LEU A 101 8.93 -4.42 13.20
CA LEU A 101 8.52 -5.11 14.42
C LEU A 101 7.60 -6.29 14.06
N HIS A 102 7.87 -7.45 14.63
CA HIS A 102 7.08 -8.64 14.38
C HIS A 102 5.82 -8.65 15.26
N TYR A 103 4.64 -8.48 14.65
CA TYR A 103 3.35 -8.52 15.33
C TYR A 103 2.45 -9.69 14.91
N SER A 104 2.85 -10.47 13.89
CA SER A 104 2.04 -11.53 13.30
C SER A 104 1.86 -12.75 14.22
N GLY A 105 2.71 -12.91 15.23
CA GLY A 105 2.63 -13.99 16.22
C GLY A 105 1.56 -13.81 17.30
N SER A 106 0.87 -12.67 17.36
CA SER A 106 -0.18 -12.40 18.35
C SER A 106 -1.36 -11.61 17.76
N ALA A 107 -2.40 -11.39 18.57
CA ALA A 107 -3.53 -10.54 18.18
C ALA A 107 -3.12 -9.06 17.93
N SER A 108 -1.90 -8.66 18.30
CA SER A 108 -1.36 -7.30 18.16
C SER A 108 -1.43 -6.78 16.71
N LEU A 109 -1.12 -7.61 15.70
CA LEU A 109 -1.21 -7.18 14.30
C LEU A 109 -2.66 -6.85 13.92
N ARG A 110 -3.62 -7.70 14.29
CA ARG A 110 -5.05 -7.48 14.01
C ARG A 110 -5.52 -6.17 14.63
N TYR A 111 -5.19 -5.91 15.89
CA TYR A 111 -5.58 -4.66 16.57
C TYR A 111 -5.00 -3.41 15.89
N ARG A 112 -3.73 -3.45 15.47
CA ARG A 112 -3.06 -2.33 14.80
C ARG A 112 -3.67 -2.04 13.44
N VAL A 113 -3.99 -3.07 12.67
CA VAL A 113 -4.68 -2.94 11.37
C VAL A 113 -6.11 -2.44 11.58
N CYS A 114 -6.87 -3.01 12.52
CA CYS A 114 -8.22 -2.54 12.85
C CYS A 114 -8.22 -1.07 13.30
N SER A 115 -7.23 -0.66 14.09
CA SER A 115 -7.05 0.73 14.50
C SER A 115 -6.79 1.66 13.32
N ALA A 116 -6.05 1.22 12.28
CA ALA A 116 -5.86 1.99 11.05
C ALA A 116 -7.18 2.16 10.28
N VAL A 117 -7.99 1.10 10.19
CA VAL A 117 -9.31 1.12 9.53
C VAL A 117 -10.26 2.06 10.25
N LEU A 118 -10.35 1.95 11.58
CA LEU A 118 -11.19 2.83 12.40
C LEU A 118 -10.77 4.30 12.25
N GLN A 119 -9.47 4.59 12.32
CA GLN A 119 -8.97 5.95 12.11
C GLN A 119 -9.29 6.48 10.70
N LYS A 120 -9.24 5.63 9.68
CA LYS A 120 -9.57 6.03 8.30
C LYS A 120 -11.05 6.36 8.13
N ASN A 121 -11.92 5.61 8.80
CA ASN A 121 -13.38 5.76 8.68
C ASN A 121 -13.95 6.84 9.60
N GLU A 122 -13.44 6.95 10.83
CA GLU A 122 -14.01 7.81 11.88
C GLU A 122 -13.10 9.00 12.26
N GLY A 123 -11.93 9.12 11.63
CA GLY A 123 -10.90 10.11 11.99
C GLY A 123 -10.24 9.78 13.33
N TYR A 124 -9.44 10.69 13.89
CA TYR A 124 -8.76 10.47 15.19
C TYR A 124 -9.73 10.32 16.38
N GLU A 125 -10.97 10.75 16.22
CA GLU A 125 -12.04 10.62 17.21
C GLU A 125 -12.49 9.16 17.43
N TYR A 126 -12.04 8.19 16.63
CA TYR A 126 -12.34 6.78 16.86
C TYR A 126 -11.91 6.31 18.26
N MET A 127 -10.86 6.93 18.81
CA MET A 127 -10.37 6.67 20.18
C MET A 127 -11.37 7.14 21.24
N SER A 128 -12.11 8.21 20.99
CA SER A 128 -13.07 8.80 21.94
C SER A 128 -14.50 8.30 21.73
N LYS A 129 -14.93 8.05 20.48
CA LYS A 129 -16.27 7.55 20.12
C LYS A 129 -16.48 6.08 20.51
N LYS A 130 -15.46 5.24 20.40
CA LYS A 130 -15.56 3.80 20.72
C LYS A 130 -15.30 3.46 22.19
N LEU A 131 -14.92 4.44 23.03
CA LEU A 131 -14.83 4.26 24.48
C LEU A 131 -16.21 4.01 25.13
N LYS A 132 -17.32 4.31 24.43
CA LYS A 132 -18.70 4.08 24.92
C LYS A 132 -19.42 2.88 24.33
N THR A 133 -18.91 2.23 23.28
CA THR A 133 -19.58 1.07 22.64
C THR A 133 -18.67 -0.14 22.42
N PHE A 134 -17.42 -0.08 22.91
CA PHE A 134 -16.59 -1.27 23.07
C PHE A 134 -16.03 -1.23 24.49
N THR A 135 -16.38 -2.25 25.25
CA THR A 135 -15.57 -2.82 26.32
C THR A 135 -14.13 -2.97 25.84
N CYS A 136 -13.33 -1.91 26.02
CA CYS A 136 -11.89 -1.93 25.98
C CYS A 136 -11.34 -2.68 27.21
N ILE A 137 -11.62 -3.97 27.33
CA ILE A 137 -10.82 -4.90 28.14
C ILE A 137 -9.82 -5.46 27.12
N ASN A 138 -8.64 -4.89 26.85
CA ASN A 138 -7.60 -4.42 27.76
C ASN A 138 -6.75 -3.33 27.08
N PHE A 139 -7.29 -2.13 26.82
CA PHE A 139 -6.48 -1.06 26.20
C PHE A 139 -5.80 -0.12 27.21
N LEU A 140 -6.02 -0.28 28.51
CA LEU A 140 -5.38 0.57 29.53
C LEU A 140 -4.46 -0.11 30.54
N LEU A 141 -4.46 -1.45 30.69
CA LEU A 141 -3.59 -2.09 31.69
C LEU A 141 -2.18 -2.46 31.18
N TYR A 142 -1.99 -2.68 29.87
CA TYR A 142 -0.70 -3.17 29.34
C TYR A 142 0.24 -2.07 28.83
N ILE A 143 -0.27 -0.86 28.55
CA ILE A 143 0.58 0.28 28.13
C ILE A 143 1.31 0.90 29.34
N VAL A 144 0.80 0.72 30.57
CA VAL A 144 1.43 1.24 31.79
C VAL A 144 2.40 0.23 32.43
N ALA A 145 2.20 -1.07 32.22
CA ALA A 145 3.05 -2.11 32.83
C ALA A 145 4.48 -2.21 32.26
N ILE A 146 4.76 -1.61 31.08
CA ILE A 146 6.10 -1.65 30.46
C ILE A 146 6.92 -0.38 30.77
N SER A 147 6.38 0.57 31.54
CA SER A 147 7.12 1.77 31.95
C SER A 147 7.80 1.66 33.33
N LEU A 148 7.72 0.52 34.02
CA LEU A 148 8.42 0.33 35.29
C LEU A 148 9.03 -1.08 35.33
N ASP A 149 10.35 -1.12 35.49
CA ASP A 149 11.16 -2.33 35.66
C ASP A 149 10.59 -3.31 36.70
N ASN A 150 10.60 -4.60 36.39
CA ASN A 150 11.41 -5.63 37.07
C ASN A 150 10.96 -7.03 36.63
N ASP A 151 11.92 -7.94 36.57
CA ASP A 151 11.84 -9.35 36.16
C ASP A 151 10.58 -10.10 36.65
N VAL A 152 9.60 -10.30 35.76
CA VAL A 152 8.54 -11.28 35.96
C VAL A 152 8.39 -12.11 34.68
N GLU A 153 8.66 -13.41 34.79
CA GLU A 153 8.30 -14.39 33.77
C GLU A 153 6.76 -14.38 33.61
N GLU A 154 6.27 -13.80 32.51
CA GLU A 154 4.83 -13.75 32.20
C GLU A 154 4.38 -15.09 31.56
N GLU A 155 3.64 -15.90 32.31
CA GLU A 155 2.78 -16.93 31.72
C GLU A 155 1.65 -16.27 30.91
N ILE A 156 1.56 -16.63 29.63
CA ILE A 156 0.56 -16.10 28.70
C ILE A 156 -0.84 -16.58 29.12
N PRO A 157 -1.79 -15.69 29.46
CA PRO A 157 -3.12 -16.12 29.87
C PRO A 157 -3.92 -16.68 28.69
N GLU A 158 -4.67 -17.75 28.93
CA GLU A 158 -5.51 -18.39 27.91
C GLU A 158 -6.63 -17.45 27.40
N PRO A 159 -6.93 -17.47 26.09
CA PRO A 159 -7.92 -16.58 25.51
C PRO A 159 -9.34 -16.90 26.00
N LEU A 160 -10.03 -15.87 26.53
CA LEU A 160 -11.45 -15.98 26.89
C LEU A 160 -12.33 -16.13 25.65
N ASN A 161 -13.15 -17.19 25.64
CA ASN A 161 -14.17 -17.45 24.64
C ASN A 161 -15.37 -16.50 24.84
N ILE A 162 -15.42 -15.40 24.10
CA ILE A 162 -16.58 -14.49 24.09
C ILE A 162 -17.34 -14.67 22.78
N ARG A 163 -18.60 -15.10 22.88
CA ARG A 163 -19.59 -15.15 21.78
C ARG A 163 -20.19 -13.75 21.61
N ILE A 164 -20.02 -13.16 20.42
CA ILE A 164 -20.66 -11.88 20.07
C ILE A 164 -22.05 -12.20 19.46
N GLU A 165 -23.13 -11.81 20.13
CA GLU A 165 -24.48 -11.82 19.57
C GLU A 165 -24.74 -10.51 18.80
N GLY A 166 -25.04 -10.65 17.51
CA GLY A 166 -25.35 -9.56 16.59
C GLY A 166 -25.02 -9.95 15.16
N ASP A 167 -26.06 -10.13 14.33
CA ASP A 167 -25.97 -10.68 12.98
C ASP A 167 -25.43 -9.65 11.98
N ILE A 168 -24.16 -9.23 12.16
CA ILE A 168 -23.40 -8.62 11.08
C ILE A 168 -22.91 -9.78 10.24
N ARG A 169 -23.53 -10.02 9.08
CA ARG A 169 -22.97 -10.92 8.05
C ARG A 169 -21.69 -10.30 7.48
N LEU A 170 -20.64 -10.27 8.29
CA LEU A 170 -19.27 -10.04 7.87
C LEU A 170 -18.91 -11.20 6.95
N SER A 171 -18.65 -10.90 5.68
CA SER A 171 -17.87 -11.80 4.83
C SER A 171 -16.64 -12.23 5.62
N PRO A 172 -16.29 -13.53 5.65
CA PRO A 172 -15.23 -14.02 6.53
C PRO A 172 -13.95 -13.22 6.26
N LEU A 173 -13.43 -12.57 7.30
CA LEU A 173 -12.16 -11.84 7.21
C LEU A 173 -11.05 -12.88 6.98
N ILE A 174 -10.49 -12.88 5.78
CA ILE A 174 -9.35 -13.72 5.41
C ILE A 174 -8.13 -12.82 5.30
N VAL A 175 -7.18 -13.00 6.21
CA VAL A 175 -5.85 -12.41 6.11
C VAL A 175 -5.00 -13.38 5.31
N PHE A 176 -4.39 -12.94 4.23
CA PHE A 176 -3.48 -13.76 3.44
C PHE A 176 -2.15 -13.06 3.24
N ASP A 177 -1.11 -13.86 3.07
CA ASP A 177 0.24 -13.42 2.80
C ASP A 177 0.86 -14.30 1.72
N LEU A 178 1.70 -13.68 0.89
CA LEU A 178 2.33 -14.32 -0.27
C LEU A 178 3.84 -14.19 -0.16
N GLU A 179 4.54 -15.31 -0.28
CA GLU A 179 5.98 -15.30 -0.52
C GLU A 179 6.22 -15.42 -2.02
N THR A 180 7.22 -14.68 -2.51
CA THR A 180 7.53 -14.61 -3.94
C THR A 180 9.02 -14.78 -4.20
N THR A 181 9.38 -15.10 -5.44
CA THR A 181 10.79 -15.21 -5.84
C THR A 181 11.53 -13.88 -5.86
N SER A 182 10.84 -12.74 -5.87
CA SER A 182 11.43 -11.38 -5.79
C SER A 182 10.36 -10.30 -5.63
N LEU A 183 10.77 -9.05 -5.41
CA LEU A 183 9.88 -7.87 -5.36
C LEU A 183 9.37 -7.42 -6.75
N SER A 184 9.77 -8.08 -7.84
CA SER A 184 9.38 -7.71 -9.20
C SER A 184 7.92 -8.08 -9.51
N ARG A 185 7.27 -7.32 -10.40
CA ARG A 185 5.92 -7.67 -10.92
C ARG A 185 5.89 -8.95 -11.76
N THR A 186 7.07 -9.46 -12.12
CA THR A 186 7.22 -10.73 -12.86
C THR A 186 7.69 -11.87 -11.96
N SER A 187 7.63 -11.71 -10.63
CA SER A 187 7.98 -12.76 -9.68
C SER A 187 6.92 -13.86 -9.66
N ASP A 188 7.36 -15.05 -9.26
CA ASP A 188 6.47 -16.19 -9.08
C ASP A 188 6.13 -16.31 -7.60
N ILE A 189 4.89 -16.71 -7.30
CA ILE A 189 4.47 -17.02 -5.92
C ILE A 189 5.06 -18.38 -5.54
N VAL A 190 5.71 -18.45 -4.37
CA VAL A 190 6.30 -19.68 -3.82
C VAL A 190 5.56 -20.21 -2.59
N GLN A 191 4.80 -19.34 -1.90
CA GLN A 191 3.94 -19.74 -0.79
C GLN A 191 2.67 -18.90 -0.79
N ILE A 192 1.55 -19.54 -0.48
CA ILE A 192 0.30 -18.86 -0.16
C ILE A 192 -0.11 -19.29 1.24
N ALA A 193 -0.15 -18.33 2.17
CA ALA A 193 -0.71 -18.53 3.50
C ALA A 193 -1.98 -17.69 3.62
N ALA A 194 -3.05 -18.29 4.14
CA ALA A 194 -4.28 -17.60 4.46
C ALA A 194 -4.80 -18.06 5.81
N CYS A 195 -5.34 -17.13 6.59
CA CYS A 195 -5.87 -17.36 7.92
C CYS A 195 -7.17 -16.58 8.07
N SER A 196 -8.17 -17.28 8.58
CA SER A 196 -9.45 -16.71 9.03
C SER A 196 -9.61 -16.98 10.52
N GLU A 197 -10.77 -16.66 11.08
CA GLU A 197 -11.11 -17.00 12.46
C GLU A 197 -11.16 -18.52 12.69
N VAL A 198 -11.54 -19.29 11.67
CA VAL A 198 -11.85 -20.72 11.81
C VAL A 198 -10.92 -21.64 11.02
N LYS A 199 -10.27 -21.14 9.97
CA LYS A 199 -9.46 -21.94 9.05
C LYS A 199 -8.12 -21.30 8.78
N LYS A 200 -7.09 -22.15 8.74
CA LYS A 200 -5.75 -21.83 8.27
C LYS A 200 -5.48 -22.61 6.99
N PHE A 201 -4.80 -21.97 6.06
CA PHE A 201 -4.34 -22.52 4.80
C PHE A 201 -2.88 -22.09 4.64
N ASN A 202 -2.01 -23.04 4.34
CA ASN A 202 -0.63 -22.76 4.00
C ASN A 202 -0.18 -23.78 2.97
N THR A 203 0.18 -23.31 1.77
CA THR A 203 0.64 -24.17 0.70
C THR A 203 1.85 -23.57 0.01
N TYR A 204 2.68 -24.44 -0.56
CA TYR A 204 3.89 -24.06 -1.28
C TYR A 204 3.73 -24.40 -2.76
N VAL A 205 4.17 -23.48 -3.61
CA VAL A 205 4.09 -23.60 -5.06
C VAL A 205 5.49 -23.60 -5.63
N PHE A 206 5.77 -24.52 -6.55
CA PHE A 206 7.05 -24.56 -7.23
C PHE A 206 7.09 -23.45 -8.30
N PRO A 207 8.01 -22.48 -8.23
CA PRO A 207 8.07 -21.39 -9.20
C PRO A 207 8.62 -21.86 -10.55
N ASN A 208 8.29 -21.14 -11.62
CA ASN A 208 8.88 -21.35 -12.93
C ASN A 208 10.27 -20.71 -13.04
N LYS A 209 10.51 -19.65 -12.27
CA LYS A 209 11.78 -18.93 -12.20
C LYS A 209 12.60 -19.34 -10.99
N PRO A 210 13.94 -19.38 -11.13
CA PRO A 210 14.82 -19.59 -9.98
C PRO A 210 14.69 -18.44 -8.99
N MET A 211 14.88 -18.75 -7.71
CA MET A 211 14.94 -17.79 -6.62
C MET A 211 16.39 -17.41 -6.34
N SER A 212 16.68 -16.13 -6.09
CA SER A 212 18.02 -15.68 -5.69
C SER A 212 18.41 -16.27 -4.33
N PRO A 213 19.72 -16.42 -4.04
CA PRO A 213 20.20 -16.67 -2.68
C PRO A 213 19.72 -15.62 -1.67
N GLU A 214 19.60 -14.35 -2.07
CA GLU A 214 19.16 -13.25 -1.19
C GLU A 214 17.70 -13.40 -0.78
N GLU A 215 16.80 -13.71 -1.73
CA GLU A 215 15.40 -13.97 -1.43
C GLU A 215 15.19 -15.29 -0.68
N SER A 216 16.02 -16.29 -0.94
CA SER A 216 16.01 -17.53 -0.16
C SER A 216 16.40 -17.28 1.30
N ALA A 217 17.34 -16.36 1.55
CA ALA A 217 17.74 -15.97 2.90
C ALA A 217 16.64 -15.20 3.64
N ILE A 218 15.84 -14.40 2.93
CA ILE A 218 14.72 -13.64 3.49
C ILE A 218 13.52 -14.55 3.80
N THR A 219 13.13 -15.39 2.85
CA THR A 219 11.93 -16.25 2.96
C THR A 219 12.20 -17.54 3.76
N GLY A 220 13.47 -17.94 3.89
CA GLY A 220 13.86 -19.24 4.43
C GLY A 220 13.49 -20.42 3.53
N ILE A 221 13.05 -20.16 2.29
CA ILE A 221 12.66 -21.16 1.29
C ILE A 221 13.81 -21.32 0.30
N THR A 222 14.24 -22.56 0.07
CA THR A 222 15.28 -22.89 -0.90
C THR A 222 14.71 -23.83 -1.96
N MET A 223 14.96 -23.50 -3.22
CA MET A 223 14.60 -24.37 -4.35
C MET A 223 15.84 -25.12 -4.85
N LYS A 224 15.77 -26.46 -4.94
CA LYS A 224 16.81 -27.27 -5.59
C LYS A 224 16.16 -28.22 -6.58
N GLU A 225 16.57 -28.12 -7.85
CA GLU A 225 16.13 -28.98 -8.96
C GLU A 225 14.60 -29.06 -9.11
N THR A 226 13.98 -30.03 -8.44
CA THR A 226 12.54 -30.35 -8.48
C THR A 226 11.89 -30.32 -7.11
N LYS A 227 12.61 -29.87 -6.08
CA LYS A 227 12.14 -29.87 -4.69
C LYS A 227 12.28 -28.49 -4.03
N CYS A 228 11.28 -28.14 -3.25
CA CYS A 228 11.21 -26.96 -2.40
C CYS A 228 11.50 -27.36 -0.96
N PHE A 229 12.35 -26.61 -0.26
CA PHE A 229 12.76 -26.89 1.11
C PHE A 229 12.64 -25.65 1.99
N THR A 230 12.38 -25.85 3.28
CA THR A 230 12.85 -24.94 4.33
C THR A 230 14.11 -25.50 4.95
N THR A 231 14.79 -24.72 5.79
CA THR A 231 15.93 -25.19 6.60
C THR A 231 15.62 -26.42 7.45
N LYS A 232 14.34 -26.75 7.69
CA LYS A 232 13.90 -27.82 8.58
C LYS A 232 13.15 -28.96 7.89
N LYS A 233 12.70 -28.81 6.63
CA LYS A 233 11.87 -29.83 5.94
C LYS A 233 11.70 -29.60 4.44
N GLU A 234 11.56 -30.68 3.67
CA GLU A 234 11.02 -30.65 2.30
C GLU A 234 9.53 -30.24 2.31
N LEU A 235 9.15 -29.32 1.41
CA LEU A 235 7.83 -28.68 1.38
C LEU A 235 6.95 -29.18 0.24
N CYS A 236 7.45 -29.09 -0.99
CA CYS A 236 6.72 -29.50 -2.18
C CYS A 236 7.68 -29.90 -3.31
N THR A 237 7.16 -30.63 -4.30
CA THR A 237 7.92 -31.02 -5.48
C THR A 237 7.29 -30.42 -6.73
N LYS A 238 8.11 -30.20 -7.75
CA LYS A 238 7.64 -29.75 -9.06
C LYS A 238 6.72 -30.83 -9.63
N ALA A 239 5.46 -30.49 -9.90
CA ALA A 239 4.53 -31.42 -10.53
C ALA A 239 5.06 -31.82 -11.91
N SER A 240 5.40 -33.09 -12.08
CA SER A 240 5.73 -33.68 -13.38
C SER A 240 4.45 -33.83 -14.19
N PHE A 241 4.04 -32.79 -14.91
CA PHE A 241 3.05 -32.97 -15.97
C PHE A 241 3.72 -33.75 -17.10
N LYS A 242 3.50 -35.07 -17.13
CA LYS A 242 3.59 -35.82 -18.38
C LYS A 242 2.40 -35.35 -19.22
N LEU A 243 2.68 -34.57 -20.26
CA LEU A 243 1.77 -34.42 -21.40
C LEU A 243 1.54 -35.80 -22.03
#